data_AF-A0A737SXD7-F1
#
_entry.id   AF-A0A737SXD7-F1
#
_cell.length_a   1.000
_cell.length_b   1.000
_cell.length_c   1.000
_cell.angle_alpha   90.00
_cell.angle_beta   90.00
_cell.angle_gamma   90.00
#
_symmetry.space_group_name_H-M   'P 1'
#
loop_
_entity.id
_entity.type
_entity.pdbx_description
1 polymer ?
#
loop_
_entity_poly.entity_id
_entity_poly.type
_entity_poly.pdbx_seq_one_letter_code
_entity_poly.pdbx_strand_id
1 'polypeptide(L)'
;MNIHLFSEVLFCAWVIALIVILFWVIKYHRHLHYRLNLLSETIKCTQGGINKRISENRELLELIKNQYPEILDEHPWVSGWLDSQEKFLIALADKSGIDIYRMKVKE
;
A
#
# COMPACT_ATOMS: atom_id res chain seq x y z
N MET A 1 26.82 -13.19 52.75
CA MET A 1 26.65 -12.79 51.34
C MET A 1 25.54 -11.73 51.31
N ASN A 2 25.82 -10.54 50.79
CA ASN A 2 25.02 -9.34 51.03
C ASN A 2 23.79 -9.31 50.10
N ILE A 3 22.63 -9.75 50.60
CA ILE A 3 21.37 -9.93 49.86
C ILE A 3 20.90 -8.62 49.20
N HIS A 4 21.16 -7.48 49.85
CA HIS A 4 20.83 -6.16 49.32
C HIS A 4 21.58 -5.83 48.02
N LEU A 5 22.89 -6.12 47.97
CA LEU A 5 23.70 -5.88 46.78
C LEU A 5 23.22 -6.74 45.59
N PHE A 6 22.83 -7.99 45.86
CA PHE A 6 22.31 -8.89 44.83
C PHE A 6 20.96 -8.40 44.27
N SER A 7 20.08 -7.88 45.14
CA SER A 7 18.79 -7.31 44.74
C SER A 7 18.93 -6.06 43.86
N GLU A 8 19.87 -5.17 44.17
CA GLU A 8 20.13 -3.96 43.37
C GLU A 8 20.67 -4.29 41.98
N VAL A 9 21.57 -5.27 41.88
CA VAL A 9 22.11 -5.73 40.59
C VAL A 9 21.02 -6.34 39.71
N LEU A 10 20.12 -7.15 40.28
CA LEU A 10 18.98 -7.70 39.56
C LEU A 10 18.01 -6.62 39.06
N PHE A 11 17.75 -5.60 39.89
CA PHE A 11 16.93 -4.46 39.51
C PHE A 11 17.54 -3.69 38.32
N CYS A 12 18.84 -3.36 38.39
CA CYS A 12 19.56 -2.68 37.32
C CYS A 12 19.53 -3.49 36.01
N ALA A 13 19.74 -4.81 36.08
CA ALA A 13 19.65 -5.69 34.91
C ALA A 13 18.25 -5.67 34.27
N TRP A 14 17.20 -5.69 35.10
CA TRP A 14 15.82 -5.60 34.63
C TRP A 14 15.50 -4.26 33.96
N VAL A 15 15.96 -3.15 34.54
CA VAL A 15 15.79 -1.80 33.96
C VAL A 15 16.50 -1.70 32.61
N ILE A 16 17.74 -2.21 32.50
CA ILE A 16 18.48 -2.23 31.24
C ILE A 16 17.75 -3.07 30.20
N ALA A 17 17.26 -4.25 30.57
CA ALA A 17 16.50 -5.11 29.68
C ALA A 17 15.23 -4.40 29.15
N LEU A 18 14.50 -3.69 30.00
CA LEU A 18 13.34 -2.89 29.61
C LEU A 18 13.69 -1.78 28.62
N ILE A 19 14.80 -1.07 28.84
CA ILE A 19 15.27 -0.01 27.93
C ILE A 19 15.62 -0.60 26.56
N VAL A 20 16.30 -1.75 26.52
CA VAL A 20 16.65 -2.44 25.27
C VAL A 20 15.40 -2.88 24.52
N ILE A 21 14.41 -3.44 25.22
CA ILE A 21 13.11 -3.83 24.63
C ILE A 21 12.42 -2.60 24.06
N LEU A 22 12.34 -1.51 24.81
CA LEU A 22 11.72 -0.27 24.36
C LEU A 22 12.39 0.27 23.10
N PHE A 23 13.73 0.28 23.07
CA PHE A 23 14.50 0.71 21.90
C PHE A 23 14.20 -0.17 20.67
N TRP A 24 14.12 -1.49 20.85
CA TRP A 24 13.73 -2.42 19.79
C TRP A 24 12.32 -2.17 19.27
N VAL A 25 11.35 -1.98 20.17
CA VAL A 25 9.95 -1.68 19.82
C VAL A 25 9.86 -0.38 19.02
N ILE A 26 10.51 0.70 19.47
CA ILE A 26 10.55 1.98 18.75
C ILE A 26 11.19 1.82 17.37
N LYS A 27 12.32 1.12 17.30
CA LYS A 27 13.02 0.87 16.03
C LYS A 27 12.14 0.08 15.06
N TYR A 28 11.45 -0.95 15.56
CA TYR A 28 10.54 -1.78 14.77
C TYR A 28 9.35 -0.97 14.23
N HIS A 29 8.65 -0.22 15.10
CA HIS A 29 7.53 0.62 14.67
C HIS A 29 7.95 1.69 13.65
N ARG A 30 9.11 2.33 13.85
CA ARG A 30 9.64 3.32 12.89
C ARG A 30 9.94 2.68 11.54
N HIS A 31 10.54 1.49 11.53
CA HIS A 31 10.83 0.78 10.29
C HIS A 31 9.54 0.38 9.54
N LEU A 32 8.55 -0.13 10.28
CA LEU A 32 7.25 -0.47 9.72
C LEU A 32 6.55 0.77 9.13
N HIS A 33 6.54 1.88 9.86
CA HIS A 33 5.95 3.14 9.39
C HIS A 33 6.64 3.68 8.14
N TYR A 34 7.98 3.58 8.07
CA TYR A 34 8.74 3.98 6.89
C TYR A 34 8.36 3.15 5.66
N ARG A 35 8.29 1.82 5.82
CA ARG A 35 7.87 0.89 4.75
C ARG A 35 6.45 1.16 4.26
N LEU A 36 5.52 1.44 5.17
CA LEU A 36 4.13 1.75 4.83
C LEU A 36 4.01 3.11 4.13
N ASN A 37 4.78 4.11 4.55
CA ASN A 37 4.81 5.41 3.89
C ASN A 37 5.33 5.29 2.45
N LEU A 38 6.45 4.59 2.22
CA LEU A 38 6.97 4.37 0.88
C LEU A 38 5.97 3.68 -0.04
N LEU A 39 5.27 2.67 0.48
CA LEU A 39 4.22 1.99 -0.27
C LEU A 39 3.06 2.95 -0.58
N SER A 40 2.58 3.69 0.42
CA SER A 40 1.52 4.69 0.20
C SER A 40 1.92 5.76 -0.81
N GLU A 41 3.17 6.21 -0.78
CA GLU A 41 3.69 7.21 -1.71
C GLU A 41 3.74 6.65 -3.14
N THR A 42 4.21 5.41 -3.29
CA THR A 42 4.22 4.73 -4.60
C THR A 42 2.80 4.61 -5.18
N ILE A 43 1.83 4.18 -4.37
CA ILE A 43 0.44 4.00 -4.82
C ILE A 43 -0.21 5.36 -5.16
N LYS A 44 0.11 6.43 -4.41
CA LYS A 44 -0.50 7.76 -4.61
C LYS A 44 0.16 8.60 -5.70
N CYS A 45 1.49 8.53 -5.83
CA CYS A 45 2.26 9.54 -6.57
C CYS A 45 2.90 9.00 -7.83
N THR A 46 3.18 7.69 -7.93
CA THR A 46 3.88 7.15 -9.10
C THR A 46 3.03 7.29 -10.36
N GLN A 47 3.52 8.11 -11.30
CA GLN A 47 2.88 8.40 -12.59
C GLN A 47 1.43 8.90 -12.47
N GLY A 48 1.12 9.65 -11.41
CA GLY A 48 -0.20 10.21 -11.10
C GLY A 48 -1.14 9.28 -10.31
N GLY A 49 -0.60 8.15 -9.85
CA GLY A 49 -1.23 7.31 -8.83
C GLY A 49 -2.32 6.39 -9.34
N ILE A 50 -2.88 5.63 -8.40
CA ILE A 50 -3.84 4.55 -8.70
C ILE A 50 -5.09 5.02 -9.43
N ASN A 51 -5.62 6.20 -9.08
CA ASN A 51 -6.83 6.73 -9.71
C ASN A 51 -6.59 7.07 -11.19
N LYS A 52 -5.41 7.59 -11.53
CA LYS A 52 -5.02 7.85 -12.93
C LYS A 52 -4.85 6.55 -13.71
N ARG A 53 -4.32 5.51 -13.08
CA ARG A 53 -4.20 4.19 -13.72
C ARG A 53 -5.56 3.56 -14.02
N ILE A 54 -6.54 3.73 -13.12
CA ILE A 54 -7.92 3.30 -13.37
C ILE A 54 -8.52 4.09 -14.54
N SER A 55 -8.35 5.42 -14.59
CA SER A 55 -8.90 6.23 -15.69
C SER A 55 -8.28 5.87 -17.03
N GLU A 56 -6.95 5.76 -17.11
CA GLU A 56 -6.23 5.39 -18.33
C GLU A 56 -6.62 3.99 -18.83
N ASN A 57 -6.89 3.04 -17.93
CA ASN A 57 -7.36 1.70 -18.29
C ASN A 57 -8.76 1.72 -18.92
N ARG A 58 -9.66 2.58 -18.41
CA ARG A 58 -11.00 2.80 -19.00
C ARG A 58 -10.91 3.51 -20.35
N GLU A 59 -10.11 4.58 -20.42
CA GLU A 59 -9.86 5.32 -21.67
C GLU A 59 -9.30 4.39 -22.76
N LEU A 60 -8.38 3.49 -22.41
CA LEU A 60 -7.85 2.51 -23.35
C LEU A 60 -8.94 1.53 -23.83
N LEU A 61 -9.78 1.02 -22.94
CA LEU A 61 -10.88 0.14 -23.31
C LEU A 61 -11.87 0.85 -24.25
N GLU A 62 -12.21 2.11 -23.95
CA GLU A 62 -13.07 2.93 -24.81
C GLU A 62 -12.43 3.19 -26.17
N LEU A 63 -11.14 3.50 -26.22
CA LEU A 63 -10.40 3.70 -27.46
C LEU A 63 -10.42 2.44 -28.33
N ILE A 64 -10.17 1.27 -27.75
CA ILE A 64 -10.22 0.00 -28.48
C ILE A 64 -11.64 -0.25 -29.01
N LYS A 65 -12.67 -0.10 -28.18
CA LYS A 65 -14.07 -0.27 -28.60
C LYS A 65 -14.46 0.65 -29.76
N ASN A 66 -13.94 1.88 -29.77
CA ASN A 66 -14.33 2.90 -30.74
C ASN A 66 -13.52 2.83 -32.03
N GLN A 67 -12.22 2.51 -31.96
CA GLN A 67 -11.30 2.61 -33.09
C GLN A 67 -10.86 1.25 -33.64
N TYR A 68 -10.80 0.22 -32.80
CA TYR A 68 -10.26 -1.10 -33.14
C TYR A 68 -11.07 -2.24 -32.50
N PRO A 69 -12.41 -2.28 -32.70
CA PRO A 69 -13.27 -3.26 -32.04
C PRO A 69 -12.92 -4.71 -32.38
N GLU A 70 -12.37 -4.96 -33.58
CA GLU A 70 -11.94 -6.28 -34.05
C GLU A 70 -10.94 -6.95 -33.10
N ILE A 71 -10.12 -6.17 -32.39
CA ILE A 71 -9.18 -6.70 -31.39
C ILE A 71 -9.92 -7.42 -30.27
N LEU A 72 -11.09 -6.92 -29.86
CA LEU A 72 -11.87 -7.53 -28.79
C LEU A 72 -12.58 -8.81 -29.24
N ASP A 73 -12.91 -8.92 -30.53
CA ASP A 73 -13.52 -10.11 -31.12
C ASP A 73 -12.48 -11.21 -31.35
N GLU A 74 -11.33 -10.86 -31.93
CA GLU A 74 -10.24 -11.80 -32.21
C GLU A 74 -9.49 -12.23 -30.94
N HIS A 75 -9.43 -11.34 -29.95
CA HIS A 75 -8.72 -11.55 -28.69
C HIS A 75 -9.60 -11.21 -27.47
N PRO A 76 -10.62 -12.03 -27.15
CA PRO A 76 -11.54 -11.77 -26.03
C PRO A 76 -10.84 -11.62 -24.68
N TRP A 77 -9.67 -12.24 -24.51
CA TRP A 77 -8.85 -12.14 -23.31
C TRP A 77 -8.41 -10.70 -23.02
N VAL A 78 -8.30 -9.82 -24.02
CA VAL A 78 -7.91 -8.41 -23.85
C VAL A 78 -8.93 -7.69 -22.97
N SER A 79 -10.23 -7.90 -23.25
CA SER A 79 -11.30 -7.32 -22.44
C SER A 79 -11.26 -7.83 -21.00
N GLY A 80 -11.06 -9.14 -20.82
CA GLY A 80 -10.92 -9.75 -19.48
C GLY A 80 -9.67 -9.28 -18.74
N TRP A 81 -8.57 -9.06 -19.44
CA TRP A 81 -7.34 -8.52 -18.85
C TRP A 81 -7.56 -7.08 -18.38
N LEU A 82 -8.12 -6.20 -19.19
CA LEU A 82 -8.44 -4.82 -18.81
C LEU A 82 -9.39 -4.76 -17.61
N ASP A 83 -10.44 -5.59 -17.58
CA ASP A 83 -11.35 -5.70 -16.45
C ASP A 83 -10.63 -6.22 -15.18
N SER A 84 -9.73 -7.20 -15.32
CA SER A 84 -8.94 -7.71 -14.19
C SER A 84 -8.00 -6.65 -13.62
N GLN A 85 -7.41 -5.79 -14.46
CA GLN A 85 -6.57 -4.67 -14.02
C GLN A 85 -7.40 -3.66 -13.23
N GLU A 86 -8.57 -3.29 -13.73
CA GLU A 86 -9.45 -2.36 -13.03
C GLU A 86 -9.87 -2.90 -11.65
N LYS A 87 -10.31 -4.16 -11.57
CA LYS A 87 -10.67 -4.81 -10.30
C LYS A 87 -9.49 -4.84 -9.32
N PHE A 88 -8.30 -5.18 -9.80
CA PHE A 88 -7.10 -5.20 -8.98
C PHE A 88 -6.76 -3.80 -8.43
N LEU A 89 -6.77 -2.78 -9.27
CA LEU A 89 -6.46 -1.41 -8.88
C LEU A 89 -7.51 -0.84 -7.91
N ILE A 90 -8.79 -1.14 -8.12
CA ILE A 90 -9.86 -0.74 -7.18
C ILE A 90 -9.64 -1.39 -5.81
N ALA A 91 -9.36 -2.69 -5.77
CA ALA A 91 -9.09 -3.40 -4.52
C ALA A 91 -7.84 -2.85 -3.79
N LEU A 92 -6.80 -2.50 -4.55
CA LEU A 92 -5.58 -1.92 -4.01
C LEU A 92 -5.83 -0.51 -3.44
N ALA A 93 -6.64 0.32 -4.10
CA ALA A 93 -6.99 1.64 -3.60
C ALA A 93 -7.87 1.56 -2.32
N ASP A 94 -8.85 0.66 -2.28
CA ASP A 94 -9.66 0.38 -1.09
C ASP A 94 -8.79 0.01 0.12
N LYS A 95 -7.85 -0.93 -0.06
CA LYS A 95 -6.98 -1.41 1.03
C LYS A 95 -5.89 -0.42 1.43
N SER A 96 -5.55 0.54 0.57
CA SER A 96 -4.56 1.59 0.87
C SER A 96 -5.17 2.85 1.48
N GLY A 97 -6.50 2.89 1.69
CA GLY A 97 -7.20 4.06 2.22
C GLY A 97 -7.17 5.25 1.28
N ILE A 98 -7.03 5.00 -0.03
CA ILE A 98 -7.09 6.02 -1.07
C ILE A 98 -8.54 6.11 -1.56
N ASP A 99 -9.11 7.31 -1.51
CA ASP A 99 -10.46 7.54 -2.02
C ASP A 99 -10.46 7.53 -3.57
N ILE A 100 -11.17 6.56 -4.14
CA ILE A 100 -11.33 6.37 -5.59
C ILE A 100 -12.47 7.25 -6.14
N TYR A 101 -13.41 7.68 -5.28
CA TYR A 101 -14.69 8.26 -5.71
C TYR A 101 -14.63 9.75 -6.07
N ARG A 102 -13.49 10.41 -5.90
CA ARG A 102 -13.34 11.84 -6.24
C ARG A 102 -13.32 12.13 -7.75
N MET A 103 -13.28 11.11 -8.62
CA MET A 103 -13.22 11.29 -10.07
C MET A 103 -14.57 11.21 -10.79
N LYS A 104 -15.70 11.00 -10.08
CA LYS A 104 -17.05 11.06 -10.69
C LYS A 104 -17.62 12.47 -10.87
N VAL A 105 -16.90 13.53 -10.46
CA VAL A 105 -17.39 14.92 -10.59
C VAL A 105 -16.48 15.71 -11.52
N LYS A 106 -16.79 15.61 -12.80
CA LYS A 106 -16.72 16.67 -13.80
C LYS A 106 -17.40 16.14 -15.06
N GLU A 107 -18.73 16.28 -15.06
CA GLU A 107 -19.51 16.42 -16.31
C GLU A 107 -19.01 17.62 -17.12
#